data_AF-A0A922MEK0-F1
#
_entry.id   AF-A0A922MEK0-F1
#
_cell.length_a   1.000
_cell.length_b   1.000
_cell.length_c   1.000
_cell.angle_alpha   90.00
_cell.angle_beta   90.00
_cell.angle_gamma   90.00
#
_symmetry.space_group_name_H-M   'P 1'
#
loop_
_entity.id
_entity.type
_entity.pdbx_description
1 polymer ?
#
loop_
_entity_poly.entity_id
_entity_poly.type
_entity_poly.pdbx_seq_one_letter_code
_entity_poly.pdbx_strand_id
1 'polypeptide(L)'
;MENSPFAQSSRVARSPPGTPLPPATPTSQRPCQFPDPPETIQTPEIQKWLTVIDQSLTEVCSIVGDGKMNSEQKLRVNALSRKVSSATAQMAVLYQALKCKAMLDHQSLCNLTDQLDLSHQIQDLKQKITDTPKPTQSNSFADMVKKGANKFIQPINVSSIAIYPNDKMKTSDETKSLVQKIIRPEEMKLQMSPKKEIRV
;
A
#
# COMPACT_ATOMS: atom_id res chain seq x y z
N MET A 1 5.26 -51.34 41.62
CA MET A 1 3.83 -51.38 41.26
C MET A 1 3.17 -50.24 42.02
N GLU A 2 3.06 -49.07 41.38
CA GLU A 2 1.79 -48.52 40.83
C GLU A 2 0.99 -47.78 41.93
N ASN A 3 0.43 -46.58 41.81
CA ASN A 3 0.34 -45.52 40.80
C ASN A 3 -0.18 -44.28 41.56
N SER A 4 0.49 -43.12 41.49
CA SER A 4 -0.07 -41.83 41.98
C SER A 4 -0.24 -40.90 40.78
N PRO A 5 -1.47 -40.45 40.46
CA PRO A 5 -1.77 -39.84 39.15
C PRO A 5 -1.55 -38.32 39.08
N PHE A 6 -0.93 -37.68 40.08
CA PHE A 6 -0.86 -36.21 40.15
C PHE A 6 0.53 -35.58 39.95
N ALA A 7 1.51 -36.33 39.49
CA ALA A 7 2.85 -35.80 39.21
C ALA A 7 3.21 -35.99 37.73
N GLN A 8 2.81 -35.04 36.87
CA GLN A 8 3.51 -34.57 35.66
C GLN A 8 2.53 -33.89 34.68
N SER A 9 2.45 -32.57 34.72
CA SER A 9 2.18 -31.79 33.50
C SER A 9 2.69 -30.36 33.64
N SER A 10 4.01 -30.19 33.68
CA SER A 10 4.66 -28.96 33.23
C SER A 10 4.60 -28.94 31.69
N ARG A 11 3.42 -28.63 31.15
CA ARG A 11 3.22 -28.36 29.72
C ARG A 11 2.69 -26.95 29.55
N VAL A 12 3.61 -26.06 29.23
CA VAL A 12 3.49 -24.88 28.35
C VAL A 12 2.05 -24.33 28.22
N ALA A 13 1.81 -23.20 28.89
CA ALA A 13 0.72 -22.29 28.55
C ALA A 13 0.83 -21.94 27.05
N ARG A 14 0.02 -22.58 26.22
CA ARG A 14 -0.17 -22.19 24.82
C ARG A 14 -1.23 -21.10 24.81
N SER A 15 -0.77 -19.85 24.83
CA SER A 15 -1.56 -18.70 24.41
C SER A 15 -2.18 -19.01 23.03
N PRO A 16 -3.42 -18.54 22.76
CA PRO A 16 -3.98 -18.66 21.41
C PRO A 16 -3.03 -18.01 20.39
N PRO A 17 -2.88 -18.59 19.19
CA PRO A 17 -2.01 -18.00 18.17
C PRO A 17 -2.49 -16.58 17.86
N GLY A 18 -1.55 -15.64 17.87
CA GLY A 18 -1.81 -14.25 17.49
C GLY A 18 -2.43 -14.20 16.10
N THR A 19 -3.50 -13.43 15.97
CA THR A 19 -4.15 -13.13 14.69
C THR A 19 -3.08 -12.55 13.75
N PRO A 20 -2.92 -13.07 12.52
CA PRO A 20 -1.96 -12.48 11.59
C PRO A 20 -2.32 -11.02 11.34
N LEU A 21 -1.37 -10.13 11.59
CA LEU A 21 -1.50 -8.73 11.21
C LEU A 21 -1.61 -8.66 9.67
N PRO A 22 -2.60 -7.93 9.12
CA PRO A 22 -2.62 -7.68 7.69
C PRO A 22 -1.35 -6.92 7.28
N PRO A 23 -0.77 -7.22 6.10
CA PRO A 23 0.41 -6.52 5.62
C PRO A 23 0.14 -5.02 5.56
N ALA A 24 1.04 -4.24 6.16
CA ALA A 24 1.05 -2.79 6.05
C ALA A 24 1.22 -2.42 4.57
N THR A 25 0.10 -2.14 3.91
CA THR A 25 0.12 -1.38 2.67
C THR A 25 0.53 0.05 3.02
N PRO A 26 1.40 0.70 2.21
CA PRO A 26 1.68 2.12 2.40
C PRO A 26 0.38 2.86 2.13
N THR A 27 -0.34 3.15 3.21
CA THR A 27 -1.55 3.96 3.18
C THR A 27 -1.07 5.36 2.87
N SER A 28 -1.19 5.77 1.61
CA SER A 28 -1.14 7.18 1.24
C SER A 28 -2.30 7.83 1.97
N GLN A 29 -2.03 8.38 3.15
CA GLN A 29 -3.01 9.06 3.99
C GLN A 29 -3.32 10.42 3.35
N ARG A 30 -4.03 10.43 2.23
CA ARG A 30 -4.79 11.61 1.84
C ARG A 30 -6.15 11.49 2.52
N PRO A 31 -6.52 12.40 3.44
CA PRO A 31 -7.87 12.41 3.96
C PRO A 31 -8.81 12.66 2.78
N CYS A 32 -9.69 11.70 2.47
CA CYS A 32 -10.82 11.92 1.59
C CYS A 32 -11.69 13.01 2.26
N GLN A 33 -11.50 14.28 1.87
CA GLN A 33 -12.27 15.41 2.39
C GLN A 33 -13.70 15.28 1.85
N PHE A 34 -14.64 14.95 2.72
CA PHE A 34 -16.07 14.96 2.41
C PHE A 34 -16.59 16.40 2.51
N PRO A 35 -17.23 16.96 1.46
CA PRO A 35 -17.80 18.31 1.51
C PRO A 35 -19.12 18.40 2.29
N ASP A 36 -19.80 17.27 2.54
CA ASP A 36 -21.19 17.28 3.02
C ASP A 36 -21.34 16.80 4.47
N PRO A 37 -22.32 17.36 5.21
CA PRO A 37 -22.62 16.92 6.58
C PRO A 37 -23.07 15.45 6.58
N PRO A 38 -22.78 14.70 7.66
CA PRO A 38 -23.10 13.28 7.73
C PRO A 38 -24.62 13.06 7.63
N GLU A 39 -25.04 12.41 6.55
CA GLU A 39 -26.42 11.97 6.39
C GLU A 39 -26.75 10.91 7.44
N THR A 40 -27.86 11.10 8.16
CA THR A 40 -28.25 10.17 9.23
C THR A 40 -28.86 8.92 8.61
N ILE A 41 -28.09 7.83 8.56
CA ILE A 41 -28.55 6.54 8.03
C ILE A 41 -29.46 5.87 9.07
N GLN A 42 -30.71 5.62 8.71
CA GLN A 42 -31.60 4.84 9.56
C GLN A 42 -31.16 3.38 9.62
N THR A 43 -31.08 2.84 10.85
CA THR A 43 -30.67 1.45 11.12
C THR A 43 -31.84 0.69 11.76
N PRO A 44 -32.83 0.24 10.96
CA PRO A 44 -34.11 -0.27 11.47
C PRO A 44 -33.94 -1.50 12.38
N GLU A 45 -32.95 -2.35 12.10
CA GLU A 45 -32.66 -3.53 12.93
C GLU A 45 -32.09 -3.15 14.30
N ILE A 46 -31.20 -2.15 14.37
CA ILE A 46 -30.65 -1.64 15.64
C ILE A 46 -31.76 -0.97 16.45
N GLN A 47 -32.61 -0.16 15.81
CA GLN A 47 -33.76 0.48 16.44
C GLN A 47 -34.76 -0.53 17.00
N LYS A 48 -35.02 -1.63 16.29
CA LYS A 48 -35.87 -2.73 16.78
C LYS A 48 -35.32 -3.31 18.09
N TRP A 49 -34.03 -3.61 18.16
CA TRP A 49 -33.44 -4.18 19.38
C TRP A 49 -33.38 -3.17 20.53
N LEU A 50 -33.13 -1.89 20.24
CA LEU A 50 -33.27 -0.80 21.22
C LEU A 50 -34.68 -0.76 21.82
N THR A 51 -35.70 -0.84 20.98
CA THR A 51 -37.10 -0.84 21.43
C THR A 51 -37.40 -2.05 22.32
N VAL A 52 -36.88 -3.23 21.98
CA VAL A 52 -37.05 -4.44 22.79
C VAL A 52 -36.37 -4.31 24.16
N ILE A 53 -35.17 -3.72 24.20
CA ILE A 53 -34.45 -3.45 25.45
C ILE A 53 -35.26 -2.48 26.30
N ASP A 54 -35.71 -1.36 25.73
CA ASP A 54 -36.46 -0.32 26.42
C ASP A 54 -37.77 -0.86 27.02
N GLN A 55 -38.54 -1.64 26.25
CA GLN A 55 -39.73 -2.32 26.73
C GLN A 55 -39.42 -3.27 27.90
N SER A 56 -38.35 -4.06 27.78
CA SER A 56 -37.97 -5.02 28.82
C SER A 56 -37.50 -4.33 30.10
N LEU A 57 -36.77 -3.22 29.99
CA LEU A 57 -36.34 -2.40 31.12
C LEU A 57 -37.51 -1.67 31.79
N THR A 58 -38.44 -1.16 31.00
CA THR A 58 -39.68 -0.53 31.51
C THR A 58 -40.48 -1.54 32.32
N GLU A 59 -40.62 -2.78 31.84
CA GLU A 59 -41.30 -3.85 32.55
C GLU A 59 -40.58 -4.23 33.86
N VAL A 60 -39.25 -4.28 33.86
CA VAL A 60 -38.47 -4.48 35.10
C VAL A 60 -38.73 -3.34 36.09
N CYS A 61 -38.71 -2.09 35.64
CA CYS A 61 -38.99 -0.93 36.50
C CYS A 61 -40.40 -0.99 37.09
N SER A 62 -41.40 -1.42 36.30
CA SER A 62 -42.76 -1.63 36.79
C SER A 62 -42.81 -2.68 37.89
N ILE A 63 -42.16 -3.83 37.70
CA ILE A 63 -42.18 -4.94 38.69
C ILE A 63 -41.44 -4.55 39.98
N VAL A 64 -40.32 -3.85 39.86
CA VAL A 64 -39.49 -3.44 41.00
C VAL A 64 -40.10 -2.25 41.74
N GLY A 65 -40.81 -1.38 41.04
CA GLY A 65 -41.49 -0.22 41.60
C GLY A 65 -42.56 -0.58 42.64
N ASP A 66 -43.17 -1.76 42.52
CA ASP A 66 -44.17 -2.29 43.47
C ASP A 66 -43.57 -2.72 44.83
N GLY A 67 -42.25 -2.63 45.00
CA GLY A 67 -41.56 -2.88 46.26
C GLY A 67 -41.10 -4.33 46.45
N LYS A 68 -41.57 -5.00 47.51
CA LYS A 68 -41.06 -6.33 47.87
C LYS A 68 -41.51 -7.39 46.86
N MET A 69 -40.62 -7.78 45.97
CA MET A 69 -40.92 -8.77 44.93
C MET A 69 -41.16 -10.17 45.51
N ASN A 70 -42.24 -10.80 45.06
CA ASN A 70 -42.50 -12.22 45.30
C ASN A 70 -41.62 -13.12 44.40
N SER A 71 -41.68 -14.44 44.61
CA SER A 71 -40.83 -15.39 43.85
C SER A 71 -41.10 -15.37 42.35
N GLU A 72 -42.34 -15.18 41.93
CA GLU A 72 -42.72 -15.13 40.51
C GLU A 72 -42.18 -13.86 39.84
N GLN A 73 -42.34 -12.71 40.50
CA GLN A 73 -41.78 -11.42 40.05
C GLN A 73 -40.25 -11.50 39.91
N LYS A 74 -39.56 -12.17 40.84
CA LYS A 74 -38.11 -12.41 40.76
C LYS A 74 -37.72 -13.25 39.54
N LEU A 75 -38.47 -14.31 39.26
CA LEU A 75 -38.25 -15.15 38.06
C LEU A 75 -38.49 -14.35 36.78
N ARG A 76 -39.55 -13.53 36.73
CA ARG A 76 -39.88 -12.69 35.58
C ARG A 76 -38.79 -11.63 35.32
N VAL A 77 -38.32 -10.93 36.35
CA VAL A 77 -37.21 -9.97 36.22
C VAL A 77 -35.92 -10.66 35.75
N ASN A 78 -35.61 -11.86 36.25
CA ASN A 78 -34.45 -12.61 35.78
C ASN A 78 -34.59 -13.03 34.30
N ALA A 79 -35.79 -13.43 33.86
CA ALA A 79 -36.05 -13.71 32.45
C ALA A 79 -35.89 -12.46 31.56
N LEU A 80 -36.43 -11.31 32.00
CA LEU A 80 -36.27 -10.03 31.30
C LEU A 80 -34.81 -9.58 31.22
N SER A 81 -34.04 -9.75 32.31
CA SER A 81 -32.60 -9.44 32.34
C SER A 81 -31.80 -10.30 31.33
N ARG A 82 -32.12 -11.59 31.23
CA ARG A 82 -31.54 -12.48 30.21
C ARG A 82 -31.92 -12.03 28.80
N LYS A 83 -33.17 -11.59 28.59
CA LYS A 83 -33.63 -11.04 27.31
C LYS A 83 -32.88 -9.76 26.92
N VAL A 84 -32.68 -8.83 27.85
CA VAL A 84 -31.89 -7.60 27.63
C VAL A 84 -30.45 -7.93 27.27
N SER A 85 -29.83 -8.87 27.99
CA SER A 85 -28.46 -9.33 27.71
C SER A 85 -28.33 -9.88 26.28
N SER A 86 -29.28 -10.71 25.87
CA SER A 86 -29.33 -11.27 24.51
C SER A 86 -29.54 -10.18 23.44
N ALA A 87 -30.48 -9.28 23.64
CA ALA A 87 -30.75 -8.17 22.73
C ALA A 87 -29.53 -7.24 22.58
N THR A 88 -28.83 -6.98 23.68
CA THR A 88 -27.59 -6.16 23.68
C THR A 88 -26.49 -6.85 22.87
N ALA A 89 -26.32 -8.16 23.01
CA ALA A 89 -25.36 -8.92 22.22
C ALA A 89 -25.69 -8.87 20.71
N GLN A 90 -26.97 -9.03 20.34
CA GLN A 90 -27.41 -8.91 18.94
C GLN A 90 -27.13 -7.52 18.37
N MET A 91 -27.42 -6.48 19.15
CA MET A 91 -27.15 -5.10 18.76
C MET A 91 -25.65 -4.82 18.57
N ALA A 92 -24.79 -5.38 19.42
CA ALA A 92 -23.34 -5.26 19.28
C ALA A 92 -22.83 -5.91 17.98
N VAL A 93 -23.37 -7.07 17.61
CA VAL A 93 -23.03 -7.75 16.35
C VAL A 93 -23.46 -6.90 15.15
N LEU A 94 -24.69 -6.39 15.14
CA LEU A 94 -25.20 -5.53 14.07
C LEU A 94 -24.39 -4.24 13.94
N TYR A 95 -24.04 -3.62 15.06
CA TYR A 95 -23.20 -2.43 15.07
C TYR A 95 -21.81 -2.70 14.49
N GLN A 96 -21.18 -3.82 14.86
CA GLN A 96 -19.89 -4.20 14.33
C GLN A 96 -19.96 -4.50 12.82
N ALA A 97 -21.02 -5.17 12.35
CA ALA A 97 -21.24 -5.40 10.92
C ALA A 97 -21.42 -4.08 10.15
N LEU A 98 -22.19 -3.14 10.69
CA LEU A 98 -22.37 -1.81 10.12
C LEU A 98 -21.05 -1.04 10.04
N LYS A 99 -20.25 -1.07 11.11
CA LYS A 99 -18.92 -0.46 11.13
C LYS A 99 -18.03 -1.05 10.03
N CYS A 100 -17.99 -2.37 9.89
CA CYS A 100 -17.21 -3.03 8.85
C CYS A 100 -17.67 -2.60 7.45
N LYS A 101 -18.98 -2.57 7.21
CA LYS A 101 -19.53 -2.12 5.93
C LYS A 101 -19.16 -0.67 5.62
N ALA A 102 -19.31 0.23 6.59
CA ALA A 102 -18.95 1.64 6.43
C ALA A 102 -17.46 1.83 6.09
N MET A 103 -16.56 1.05 6.69
CA MET A 103 -15.14 1.10 6.34
C MET A 103 -14.88 0.61 4.90
N LEU A 104 -15.56 -0.44 4.46
CA LEU A 104 -15.44 -0.95 3.09
C LEU A 104 -15.96 0.08 2.08
N ASP A 105 -17.14 0.66 2.34
CA ASP A 105 -17.73 1.68 1.48
C ASP A 105 -16.83 2.93 1.40
N HIS A 106 -16.24 3.34 2.52
CA HIS A 106 -15.27 4.43 2.56
C HIS A 106 -14.02 4.12 1.73
N GLN A 107 -13.46 2.92 1.85
CA GLN A 107 -12.31 2.49 1.05
C GLN A 107 -12.66 2.48 -0.45
N SER A 108 -13.84 1.99 -0.82
CA SER A 108 -14.32 2.01 -2.19
C SER A 108 -14.45 3.43 -2.75
N LEU A 109 -14.95 4.38 -1.96
CA LEU A 109 -15.04 5.79 -2.36
C LEU A 109 -13.66 6.43 -2.58
N CYS A 110 -12.70 6.18 -1.70
CA CYS A 110 -11.35 6.68 -1.87
C CYS A 110 -10.69 6.08 -3.13
N ASN A 111 -10.86 4.79 -3.39
CA ASN A 111 -10.37 4.15 -4.61
C ASN A 111 -11.00 4.76 -5.89
N LEU A 112 -12.30 5.07 -5.87
CA LEU A 112 -12.98 5.73 -7.00
C LEU A 112 -12.47 7.16 -7.20
N THR A 113 -12.21 7.87 -6.12
CA THR A 113 -11.64 9.23 -6.15
C THR A 113 -10.24 9.21 -6.77
N ASP A 114 -9.39 8.26 -6.35
CA ASP A 114 -8.05 8.08 -6.92
C ASP A 114 -8.09 7.73 -8.41
N GLN A 115 -9.04 6.88 -8.84
CA GLN A 115 -9.23 6.57 -10.26
C GLN A 115 -9.69 7.80 -11.07
N LEU A 116 -10.54 8.64 -10.49
CA LEU A 116 -11.03 9.86 -11.13
C LEU A 116 -9.92 10.91 -11.27
N ASP A 117 -9.09 11.08 -10.24
CA ASP A 117 -7.89 11.93 -10.29
C ASP A 117 -6.90 11.41 -11.34
N LEU A 118 -6.63 10.10 -11.37
CA LEU A 118 -5.79 9.48 -12.40
C LEU A 118 -6.33 9.71 -13.81
N SER A 119 -7.64 9.55 -14.00
CA SER A 119 -8.32 9.81 -15.29
C SER A 119 -8.14 11.27 -15.73
N HIS A 120 -8.33 12.22 -14.80
CA HIS A 120 -8.08 13.63 -15.06
C HIS A 120 -6.63 13.89 -15.46
N GLN A 121 -5.66 13.33 -14.74
CA GLN A 121 -4.23 13.47 -15.08
C GLN A 121 -3.89 12.91 -16.46
N ILE A 122 -4.47 11.77 -16.84
CA ILE A 122 -4.30 11.18 -18.17
C ILE A 122 -4.92 12.09 -19.24
N GLN A 123 -6.10 12.64 -19.00
CA GLN A 123 -6.75 13.58 -19.91
C GLN A 123 -5.90 14.86 -20.09
N ASP A 124 -5.37 15.38 -18.99
CA ASP A 124 -4.51 16.57 -18.97
C ASP A 124 -3.19 16.32 -19.72
N LEU A 125 -2.61 15.11 -19.57
CA LEU A 125 -1.43 14.68 -20.33
C LEU A 125 -1.74 14.56 -21.83
N LYS A 126 -2.87 13.93 -22.19
CA LYS A 126 -3.31 13.80 -23.59
C LYS A 126 -3.51 15.18 -24.23
N GLN A 127 -4.10 16.12 -23.49
CA GLN A 127 -4.27 17.50 -23.94
C GLN A 127 -2.92 18.16 -24.19
N LYS A 128 -1.99 18.09 -23.23
CA LYS A 128 -0.62 18.62 -23.37
C LYS A 128 0.13 18.05 -24.57
N ILE A 129 0.00 16.74 -24.84
CA ILE A 129 0.62 16.10 -26.02
C ILE A 129 -0.01 16.61 -27.32
N THR A 130 -1.34 16.83 -27.33
CA THR A 130 -2.06 17.31 -28.51
C THR A 130 -1.76 18.78 -28.79
N ASP A 131 -1.60 19.59 -27.74
CA ASP A 131 -1.30 21.01 -27.81
C ASP A 131 0.18 21.29 -28.09
N THR A 132 1.09 20.32 -27.85
CA THR A 132 2.46 20.42 -28.36
C THR A 132 2.42 20.47 -29.90
N PRO A 133 2.97 21.52 -30.52
CA PRO A 133 2.94 21.63 -31.98
C PRO A 133 3.65 20.41 -32.57
N LYS A 134 2.98 19.73 -33.52
CA LYS A 134 3.61 18.67 -34.31
C LYS A 134 4.91 19.22 -34.89
N PRO A 135 6.06 18.56 -34.69
CA PRO A 135 7.30 19.01 -35.30
C PRO A 135 7.07 19.09 -36.81
N THR A 136 7.21 20.29 -37.37
CA THR A 136 6.89 20.63 -38.76
C THR A 136 7.79 19.90 -39.76
N GLN A 137 8.74 19.09 -39.30
CA GLN A 137 9.68 18.34 -40.11
C GLN A 137 9.86 16.94 -39.54
N SER A 138 9.73 15.94 -40.42
CA SER A 138 10.08 14.55 -40.15
C SER A 138 11.61 14.41 -40.03
N ASN A 139 12.18 14.94 -38.97
CA ASN A 139 13.59 14.78 -38.69
C ASN A 139 13.78 13.37 -38.15
N SER A 140 14.29 12.48 -39.01
CA SER A 140 14.73 11.15 -38.58
C SER A 140 15.67 11.28 -37.37
N PHE A 141 15.65 10.33 -36.44
CA PHE A 141 16.58 10.31 -35.31
C PHE A 141 18.04 10.49 -35.79
N ALA A 142 18.37 9.93 -36.95
CA ALA A 142 19.67 10.10 -37.59
C ALA A 142 20.00 11.56 -37.94
N ASP A 143 19.02 12.35 -38.38
CA ASP A 143 19.20 13.78 -38.66
C ASP A 143 19.25 14.60 -37.38
N MET A 144 18.50 14.23 -36.33
CA MET A 144 18.54 14.91 -35.03
C MET A 144 19.90 14.74 -34.34
N VAL A 145 20.52 13.56 -34.43
CA VAL A 145 21.86 13.28 -33.88
C VAL A 145 22.97 13.98 -34.68
N LYS A 146 22.82 14.08 -36.00
CA LYS A 146 23.87 14.62 -36.90
C LYS A 146 23.80 16.12 -37.12
N LYS A 147 22.60 16.70 -37.18
CA LYS A 147 22.35 18.09 -37.59
C LYS A 147 21.53 18.88 -36.57
N GLY A 148 21.04 18.25 -35.50
CA GLY A 148 20.28 18.92 -34.46
C GLY A 148 21.11 19.96 -33.71
N ALA A 149 20.49 21.09 -33.35
CA ALA A 149 21.14 22.15 -32.57
C ALA A 149 21.57 21.71 -31.15
N ASN A 150 21.03 20.58 -30.68
CA ASN A 150 21.30 20.02 -29.34
C ASN A 150 22.57 19.16 -29.35
N LYS A 151 23.67 19.72 -28.86
CA LYS A 151 24.99 19.06 -28.76
C LYS A 151 25.07 17.91 -27.74
N PHE A 152 24.01 17.63 -26.99
CA PHE A 152 23.99 16.58 -25.96
C PHE A 152 23.87 15.15 -26.50
N ILE A 153 23.43 14.98 -27.75
CA ILE A 153 23.14 13.66 -28.34
C ILE A 153 24.26 13.21 -29.29
N GLN A 154 25.19 14.09 -29.64
CA GLN A 154 26.27 13.77 -30.57
C GLN A 154 27.46 13.17 -29.80
N PRO A 155 27.86 11.92 -30.08
CA PRO A 155 29.11 11.39 -29.55
C PRO A 155 30.25 12.31 -30.00
N ILE A 156 31.15 12.68 -29.09
CA ILE A 156 32.32 13.52 -29.41
C ILE A 156 33.14 12.78 -30.47
N ASN A 157 33.22 13.33 -31.68
CA ASN A 157 33.77 12.66 -32.87
C ASN A 157 35.25 12.23 -32.74
N VAL A 158 35.96 12.64 -31.67
CA VAL A 158 37.34 12.25 -31.37
C VAL A 158 37.64 12.41 -29.88
N SER A 159 37.08 11.57 -29.01
CA SER A 159 37.63 11.42 -27.65
C SER A 159 38.71 10.34 -27.66
N SER A 160 39.97 10.74 -27.84
CA SER A 160 41.11 9.85 -27.63
C SER A 160 41.47 9.87 -26.14
N ILE A 161 41.41 8.71 -25.49
CA ILE A 161 41.79 8.55 -24.08
C ILE A 161 43.19 7.93 -24.04
N ALA A 162 44.15 8.64 -23.45
CA ALA A 162 45.47 8.11 -23.21
C ALA A 162 45.48 7.29 -21.91
N ILE A 163 45.79 6.00 -22.02
CA ILE A 163 45.91 5.09 -20.87
C ILE A 163 47.40 4.91 -20.58
N TYR A 164 47.81 5.22 -19.34
CA TYR A 164 49.19 5.07 -18.89
C TYR A 164 49.28 3.99 -17.79
N PRO A 165 50.39 3.25 -17.71
CA PRO A 165 50.64 2.35 -16.60
C PRO A 165 50.67 3.15 -15.29
N ASN A 166 49.96 2.67 -14.27
CA ASN A 166 50.01 3.26 -12.93
C ASN A 166 51.36 2.97 -12.23
N ASP A 167 52.05 1.92 -12.66
CA ASP A 167 53.32 1.46 -12.11
C ASP A 167 54.47 1.82 -13.06
N LYS A 168 55.51 2.48 -12.55
CA LYS A 168 56.69 2.92 -13.31
C LYS A 168 57.54 1.76 -13.82
N MET A 169 57.35 0.56 -13.26
CA MET A 169 58.06 -0.65 -13.70
C MET A 169 57.40 -1.33 -14.90
N LYS A 170 56.20 -0.89 -15.31
CA LYS A 170 55.47 -1.47 -16.44
C LYS A 170 55.67 -0.66 -17.71
N THR A 171 55.91 -1.36 -18.81
CA THR A 171 56.10 -0.71 -20.10
C THR A 171 54.77 -0.32 -20.73
N SER A 172 54.82 0.66 -21.65
CA SER A 172 53.65 1.08 -22.43
C SER A 172 53.10 -0.09 -23.28
N ASP A 173 53.96 -0.98 -23.75
CA ASP A 173 53.57 -2.11 -24.60
C ASP A 173 52.84 -3.20 -23.81
N GLU A 174 53.27 -3.48 -22.58
CA GLU A 174 52.55 -4.40 -21.68
C GLU A 174 51.15 -3.87 -21.34
N THR A 175 51.05 -2.57 -21.07
CA THR A 175 49.75 -1.94 -20.77
C THR A 175 48.85 -1.95 -22.01
N LYS A 176 49.40 -1.69 -23.20
CA LYS A 176 48.69 -1.78 -24.46
C LYS A 176 48.16 -3.19 -24.72
N SER A 177 49.00 -4.22 -24.53
CA SER A 177 48.61 -5.62 -24.73
C SER A 177 47.49 -6.04 -23.76
N LEU A 178 47.59 -5.64 -22.49
CA LEU A 178 46.56 -5.90 -21.50
C LEU A 178 45.22 -5.23 -21.86
N VAL A 179 45.26 -3.95 -22.24
CA VAL A 179 44.07 -3.20 -22.67
C VAL A 179 43.43 -3.85 -23.90
N GLN A 180 44.24 -4.30 -24.88
CA GLN A 180 43.74 -5.03 -26.05
C GLN A 180 43.07 -6.36 -25.67
N LYS A 181 43.65 -7.10 -24.71
CA LYS A 181 43.07 -8.37 -24.25
C LYS A 181 41.74 -8.18 -23.51
N ILE A 182 41.59 -7.09 -22.77
CA ILE A 182 40.36 -6.75 -22.03
C ILE A 182 39.27 -6.26 -22.97
N ILE A 183 39.60 -5.31 -23.85
CA ILE A 183 38.62 -4.62 -24.71
C ILE A 183 38.30 -5.44 -25.97
N ARG A 184 39.21 -6.32 -26.41
CA ARG A 184 39.09 -7.13 -27.64
C ARG A 184 38.65 -6.28 -28.85
N PRO A 185 39.47 -5.31 -29.27
CA PRO A 185 39.08 -4.31 -30.27
C PRO A 185 38.66 -4.90 -31.63
N GLU A 186 39.14 -6.10 -32.00
CA GLU A 186 38.73 -6.78 -33.22
C GLU A 186 37.27 -7.25 -33.19
N GLU A 187 36.77 -7.69 -32.03
CA GLU A 187 35.35 -8.07 -31.84
C GLU A 187 34.45 -6.82 -31.88
N MET A 188 34.98 -5.64 -31.50
CA MET A 188 34.26 -4.37 -31.43
C MET A 188 34.48 -3.43 -32.62
N LYS A 189 35.27 -3.84 -33.65
CA LYS A 189 35.65 -3.01 -34.82
C LYS A 189 36.29 -1.66 -34.47
N LEU A 190 37.06 -1.58 -33.39
CA LEU A 190 37.72 -0.33 -32.94
C LEU A 190 39.13 -0.22 -33.51
N GLN A 191 39.45 0.89 -34.20
CA GLN A 191 40.80 1.17 -34.72
C GLN A 191 41.64 1.91 -33.68
N MET A 192 42.80 1.34 -33.32
CA MET A 192 43.78 1.96 -32.42
C MET A 192 44.99 2.41 -33.23
N SER A 193 45.23 3.73 -33.35
CA SER A 193 46.42 4.25 -34.04
C SER A 193 47.62 4.35 -33.11
N PRO A 194 48.85 3.99 -33.54
CA PRO A 194 50.06 4.24 -32.77
C PRO A 194 50.34 5.75 -32.67
N LYS A 195 50.87 6.20 -31.53
CA LYS A 195 51.33 7.59 -31.36
C LYS A 195 52.49 7.85 -32.32
N LYS A 196 52.44 8.96 -33.07
CA LYS A 196 53.61 9.49 -33.79
C LYS A 196 54.57 10.10 -32.78
N GLU A 197 55.83 9.70 -32.87
CA GLU A 197 56.92 10.24 -32.05
C GLU A 197 57.07 11.74 -32.34
N ILE A 198 56.92 12.58 -31.32
CA ILE A 198 57.17 14.01 -31.42
C ILE A 198 58.68 14.19 -31.24
N ARG A 199 59.41 14.46 -32.34
CA ARG A 199 60.78 14.98 -32.25
C ARG A 199 60.71 16.41 -31.71
N VAL A 200 61.39 16.64 -30.59
CA VAL A 200 61.70 17.97 -30.06
C VAL A 200 62.93 18.50 -30.80
#